data_AF-A0A7Y6UBY9-F1
#
_entry.id   AF-A0A7Y6UBY9-F1
#
_cell.length_a   1.000
_cell.length_b   1.000
_cell.length_c   1.000
_cell.angle_alpha   90.00
_cell.angle_beta   90.00
_cell.angle_gamma   90.00
#
_symmetry.space_group_name_H-M   'P 1'
#
loop_
_entity.id
_entity.type
_entity.pdbx_description
1 polymer ?
#
loop_
_entity_poly.entity_id
_entity_poly.type
_entity_poly.pdbx_seq_one_letter_code
_entity_poly.pdbx_strand_id
1 'polypeptide(L)' 'CPLADNALNFEVSGAGEYRAACNGDATSTELFHLPTMKLFNGQLVVIVRTHEQPGEITLTVSGKGLETANLRLKSK' A
#
# COMPACT_ATOMS: atom_id res chain seq x y z
N CYS A 1 10.21 -0.17 15.56
CA CYS A 1 9.62 1.15 15.87
C CYS A 1 8.11 1.00 16.12
N PRO A 2 7.67 0.73 17.35
CA PRO A 2 6.26 0.42 17.66
C PRO A 2 5.31 1.63 17.56
N LEU A 3 5.84 2.86 17.48
CA LEU A 3 5.07 4.11 17.40
C LEU A 3 5.28 4.84 16.06
N ALA A 4 5.77 4.16 15.02
CA ALA A 4 6.05 4.79 13.74
C ALA A 4 4.74 5.22 13.04
N ASP A 5 4.76 6.44 12.49
CA ASP A 5 3.63 7.11 11.83
C ASP A 5 4.02 7.64 10.44
N ASN A 6 5.12 7.13 9.87
CA ASN A 6 5.64 7.55 8.57
C ASN A 6 4.55 7.45 7.49
N ALA A 7 4.46 8.48 6.64
CA ALA A 7 3.66 8.41 5.42
C ALA A 7 4.35 7.48 4.42
N LEU A 8 3.62 6.48 3.93
CA LEU A 8 4.05 5.58 2.87
C LEU A 8 3.25 5.84 1.60
N ASN A 9 3.89 5.69 0.44
CA ASN A 9 3.28 5.74 -0.87
C ASN A 9 3.23 4.35 -1.50
N PHE A 10 2.18 4.08 -2.27
CA PHE A 10 1.92 2.78 -2.88
C PHE A 10 1.78 2.92 -4.40
N GLU A 11 2.54 2.13 -5.14
CA GLU A 11 2.39 2.02 -6.59
C GLU A 11 2.13 0.57 -6.95
N VAL A 12 1.12 0.32 -7.78
CA VAL A 12 0.81 -1.01 -8.30
C VAL A 12 0.89 -0.97 -9.81
N SER A 13 1.63 -1.92 -10.38
CA SER A 13 1.77 -2.09 -11.83
C SER A 13 1.54 -3.54 -12.25
N GLY A 14 1.24 -3.75 -13.54
CA GLY A 14 1.00 -5.07 -14.11
C GLY A 14 -0.49 -5.45 -14.13
N ALA A 15 -0.80 -6.70 -13.81
CA ALA A 15 -2.15 -7.28 -13.90
C ALA A 15 -3.08 -6.90 -12.73
N GLY A 16 -2.93 -5.70 -12.18
CA GLY A 16 -3.72 -5.21 -11.06
C GLY A 16 -3.51 -3.72 -10.80
N GLU A 17 -4.30 -3.21 -9.87
CA GLU A 17 -4.37 -1.80 -9.50
C GLU A 17 -4.39 -1.62 -7.98
N TYR A 18 -3.92 -0.46 -7.52
CA TYR A 18 -4.11 -0.02 -6.14
C TYR A 18 -5.60 0.25 -5.89
N ARG A 19 -6.17 -0.32 -4.83
CA ARG A 19 -7.59 -0.11 -4.49
C ARG A 19 -7.79 0.71 -3.24
N ALA A 20 -7.05 0.40 -2.19
CA ALA A 20 -7.14 1.13 -0.92
C ALA A 20 -5.98 0.86 0.03
N ALA A 21 -5.85 1.70 1.07
CA ALA A 21 -5.05 1.46 2.25
C ALA A 21 -5.84 1.80 3.52
N CYS A 22 -5.51 1.15 4.64
CA CYS A 22 -6.08 1.45 5.95
C CYS A 22 -5.03 1.19 7.03
N ASN A 23 -4.83 2.16 7.92
CA ASN A 23 -3.87 2.07 9.04
C ASN A 23 -4.52 1.64 10.37
N GLY A 24 -5.85 1.66 10.46
CA GLY A 24 -6.59 1.28 11.67
C GLY A 24 -6.71 2.38 12.74
N ASP A 25 -6.31 3.62 12.44
CA ASP A 25 -6.52 4.77 13.33
C ASP A 25 -7.95 5.31 13.18
N ALA A 26 -8.76 5.19 14.24
CA ALA A 26 -10.14 5.66 14.26
C ALA A 26 -10.30 7.19 14.16
N THR A 27 -9.21 7.95 14.34
CA THR A 27 -9.19 9.41 14.27
C THR A 27 -8.69 9.95 12.93
N SER A 28 -8.12 9.09 12.08
CA SER A 28 -7.59 9.51 10.78
C SER A 28 -8.69 9.83 9.78
N THR A 29 -8.52 10.94 9.06
CA THR A 29 -9.41 11.37 7.96
C THR A 29 -8.77 11.17 6.58
N GLU A 30 -7.66 10.43 6.50
CA GLU A 30 -7.00 10.13 5.22
C GLU A 30 -7.88 9.24 4.34
N LEU A 31 -8.01 9.58 3.06
CA LEU A 31 -8.90 8.89 2.14
C LEU A 31 -8.31 7.53 1.74
N PHE A 32 -9.08 6.46 1.98
CA PHE A 32 -8.60 5.10 1.72
C PHE A 32 -8.19 4.83 0.28
N HIS A 33 -8.76 5.52 -0.70
CA HIS A 33 -8.50 5.28 -2.13
C HIS A 33 -7.35 6.12 -2.70
N LEU A 34 -6.68 6.96 -1.89
CA LEU A 34 -5.48 7.66 -2.32
C LEU A 34 -4.25 6.77 -2.06
N PRO A 35 -3.27 6.71 -2.99
CA PRO A 35 -2.11 5.81 -2.93
C PRO A 35 -1.04 6.25 -1.92
N THR A 36 -1.46 6.77 -0.77
CA THR A 36 -0.62 7.17 0.34
C THR A 36 -1.40 7.07 1.64
N MET A 37 -0.75 6.64 2.71
CA MET A 37 -1.33 6.69 4.06
C MET A 37 -0.23 6.69 5.12
N LYS A 38 -0.44 7.41 6.23
CA LYS A 38 0.41 7.27 7.42
C LYS A 38 0.25 5.92 8.10
N LEU A 39 1.35 5.35 8.57
CA LEU A 39 1.30 4.23 9.50
C LEU A 39 0.57 4.61 10.79
N PHE A 40 0.03 3.60 11.46
CA PHE A 40 -0.43 3.72 12.84
C PHE A 40 0.23 2.61 13.65
N ASN A 41 0.99 3.00 14.69
CA ASN A 41 1.79 2.07 15.49
C ASN A 41 2.70 1.16 14.65
N GLY A 42 3.27 1.72 13.59
CA GLY A 42 4.21 1.06 12.68
C GLY A 42 3.59 0.13 11.65
N GLN A 43 2.26 0.09 11.49
CA GLN A 43 1.59 -0.82 10.55
C GLN A 43 0.45 -0.13 9.78
N LEU A 44 0.13 -0.70 8.62
CA LEU A 44 -1.07 -0.46 7.82
C LEU A 44 -1.30 -1.66 6.88
N VAL A 45 -2.47 -1.72 6.25
CA VAL A 45 -2.83 -2.71 5.23
C VAL A 45 -3.02 -2.01 3.88
N VAL A 46 -2.53 -2.63 2.81
CA VAL A 46 -2.76 -2.22 1.41
C VAL A 46 -3.64 -3.26 0.73
N ILE A 47 -4.66 -2.81 0.00
CA ILE A 47 -5.55 -3.64 -0.80
C ILE A 47 -5.21 -3.44 -2.27
N VAL A 48 -4.84 -4.53 -2.92
CA VAL A 48 -4.57 -4.61 -4.36
C VAL A 48 -5.69 -5.39 -5.03
N ARG A 49 -6.21 -4.87 -6.15
CA ARG A 49 -7.24 -5.53 -6.95
C ARG A 49 -6.62 -6.06 -8.24
N THR A 50 -6.98 -7.28 -8.63
CA THR A 50 -6.56 -7.87 -9.91
C THR A 50 -7.40 -7.32 -11.07
N HIS A 51 -6.80 -7.23 -12.25
CA HIS A 51 -7.54 -7.08 -13.50
C HIS A 51 -8.14 -8.43 -13.94
N GLU A 52 -8.96 -8.41 -15.00
CA GLU A 52 -9.54 -9.63 -15.57
C GLU A 52 -8.49 -10.50 -16.26
N GLN A 53 -7.47 -9.89 -16.86
CA GLN A 53 -6.38 -10.61 -17.50
C GLN A 53 -5.38 -11.10 -16.42
N PRO A 54 -5.11 -12.42 -16.34
CA PRO A 54 -4.09 -12.95 -15.43
C PRO A 54 -2.69 -12.42 -15.76
N GLY A 55 -1.82 -12.37 -14.75
CA GLY A 55 -0.46 -11.89 -14.92
C GLY A 55 0.25 -11.57 -13.61
N GLU A 56 1.47 -11.07 -13.73
CA GLU A 56 2.25 -10.59 -12.59
C GLU A 56 1.78 -9.19 -12.16
N ILE A 57 1.79 -8.96 -10.85
CA ILE A 57 1.50 -7.67 -10.23
C ILE A 57 2.69 -7.29 -9.37
N THR A 58 3.18 -6.06 -9.50
CA THR A 58 4.23 -5.52 -8.62
C THR A 58 3.64 -4.40 -7.77
N LEU A 59 3.71 -4.56 -6.45
CA LEU A 59 3.45 -3.52 -5.46
C LEU A 59 4.79 -2.93 -5.00
N THR A 60 4.97 -1.63 -5.23
CA THR A 60 6.10 -0.84 -4.74
C THR A 60 5.65 0.01 -3.56
N VAL A 61 6.36 -0.06 -2.44
CA VAL A 61 6.09 0.72 -1.23
C VAL A 61 7.30 1.58 -0.92
N SER A 62 7.10 2.89 -0.79
CA SER A 62 8.16 3.85 -0.51
C SER A 62 7.79 4.80 0.62
N GLY A 63 8.78 5.28 1.36
CA GLY A 63 8.61 6.27 2.43
C GLY A 63 9.84 7.16 2.52
N LYS A 64 9.67 8.41 2.95
CA LYS A 64 10.78 9.37 3.04
C LYS A 64 11.86 8.85 4.01
N GLY A 65 13.08 8.67 3.51
CA GLY A 65 14.22 8.20 4.29
C GLY A 65 14.16 6.71 4.64
N LEU A 66 13.25 5.95 4.03
CA LEU A 66 13.15 4.50 4.16
C LEU A 66 13.57 3.82 2.85
N GLU A 67 14.11 2.61 2.95
CA GLU A 67 14.34 1.78 1.78
C GLU A 67 13.01 1.43 1.10
N THR A 68 13.01 1.42 -0.24
CA THR A 68 11.83 1.05 -1.02
C THR A 68 11.71 -0.46 -1.09
N ALA A 69 10.51 -0.98 -0.83
CA ALA A 69 10.21 -2.41 -0.91
C ALA A 69 9.39 -2.74 -2.15
N ASN A 70 9.65 -3.89 -2.76
CA ASN A 70 8.91 -4.40 -3.90
C ASN A 70 8.35 -5.79 -3.58
N LEU A 71 7.06 -6.00 -3.83
CA LEU A 71 6.39 -7.28 -3.67
C LEU A 71 5.77 -7.72 -5.00
N ARG A 72 6.13 -8.92 -5.46
CA ARG A 72 5.53 -9.55 -6.64
C ARG A 72 4.43 -10.51 -6.25
N LEU A 73 3.26 -10.34 -6.87
CA LEU A 73 2.07 -11.19 -6.73
C LEU A 73 1.71 -11.79 -8.10
N LYS A 74 0.94 -12.87 -8.10
CA LYS A 74 0.42 -13.48 -9.33
C LYS A 74 -1.10 -13.52 -9.31
N SER A 75 -1.72 -12.89 -10.30
CA SER A 75 -3.13 -13.07 -10.64
C SER A 75 -3.27 -14.34 -11.49
N LYS A 76 -4.21 -15.21 -11.14
CA LYS A 76 -4.50 -16.48 -11.85
C LYS A 76 -5.86 -16.43 -12.50
#